data_AF-A0A6P5RE88-F1
#
_entry.id   AF-A0A6P5RE88-F1
#
_cell.length_a   1.000
_cell.length_b   1.000
_cell.length_c   1.000
_cell.angle_alpha   90.00
_cell.angle_beta   90.00
_cell.angle_gamma   90.00
#
_symmetry.space_group_name_H-M   'P 1'
#
loop_
_entity.id
_entity.type
_entity.pdbx_description
1 polymer ?
#
loop_
_entity_poly.entity_id
_entity_poly.type
_entity_poly.pdbx_seq_one_letter_code
_entity_poly.pdbx_strand_id
1 'polypeptide(L)'
;MNFIFQFILNNSNLKFIGILWHSFYIYVRATIDRYKKACTDSTNGGSVSEANTQFYQQESSKLRRQIREIQNSNRHILGEALSTLNIKELKNLEGRLEKGISRIRSKKNEMLFTEIEFMQKREIELQNHNNYLRAKIAENERAQQQQTNMIQGTSYDQSMPSQSYDRNFLPVMLEANNNNNNNNHYSRHDQTALQLV
;
A
#
# COMPACT_ATOMS: atom_id res chain seq x y z
N MET A 1 -14.50 43.05 65.36
CA MET A 1 -13.33 43.82 64.88
C MET A 1 -13.27 45.25 65.41
N ASN A 2 -14.36 46.04 65.37
CA ASN A 2 -14.34 47.45 65.82
C ASN A 2 -13.98 47.68 67.31
N PHE A 3 -14.49 46.87 68.25
CA PHE A 3 -14.21 47.06 69.69
C PHE A 3 -12.76 46.81 70.09
N ILE A 4 -12.09 45.82 69.48
CA ILE A 4 -10.68 45.50 69.76
C ILE A 4 -9.76 46.59 69.17
N PHE A 5 -10.07 47.06 67.96
CA PHE A 5 -9.35 48.18 67.35
C PHE A 5 -9.49 49.48 68.17
N GLN A 6 -10.70 49.76 68.68
CA GLN A 6 -10.97 50.94 69.51
C GLN A 6 -10.27 50.88 70.88
N PHE A 7 -10.17 49.68 71.49
CA PHE A 7 -9.47 49.46 72.75
C PHE A 7 -7.94 49.64 72.63
N ILE A 8 -7.35 49.12 71.54
CA ILE A 8 -5.93 49.30 71.20
C ILE A 8 -5.60 50.78 70.95
N LEU A 9 -6.53 51.54 70.33
CA LEU A 9 -6.41 52.98 70.09
C LEU A 9 -6.59 53.85 71.35
N ASN A 10 -6.89 53.31 72.53
CA ASN A 10 -7.03 54.10 73.76
C ASN A 10 -5.88 53.91 74.77
N ASN A 11 -4.94 53.01 74.49
CA ASN A 11 -3.84 52.70 75.39
C ASN A 11 -2.48 52.91 74.68
N SER A 12 -1.68 53.88 75.14
CA SER A 12 -0.53 54.38 74.39
C SER A 12 0.53 53.32 74.05
N ASN A 13 0.71 52.30 74.90
CA ASN A 13 1.62 51.18 74.62
C ASN A 13 1.06 50.21 73.55
N LEU A 14 -0.26 50.02 73.52
CA LEU A 14 -0.93 49.16 72.54
C LEU A 14 -1.05 49.84 71.17
N LYS A 15 -1.14 51.18 71.11
CA LYS A 15 -1.11 51.95 69.85
C LYS A 15 0.13 51.66 69.02
N PHE A 16 1.31 51.68 69.64
CA PHE A 16 2.58 51.46 68.94
C PHE A 16 2.68 50.04 68.38
N ILE A 17 2.29 49.04 69.17
CA ILE A 17 2.23 47.63 68.74
C ILE A 17 1.23 47.46 67.59
N GLY A 18 0.09 48.14 67.63
CA GLY A 18 -0.90 48.15 66.55
C GLY A 18 -0.35 48.72 65.24
N ILE A 19 0.40 49.82 65.28
CA ILE A 19 1.03 50.43 64.10
C ILE A 19 2.09 49.50 63.49
N LEU A 20 2.90 48.84 64.33
CA LEU A 20 3.89 47.87 63.87
C LEU A 20 3.23 46.64 63.23
N TRP A 21 2.18 46.10 63.86
CA TRP A 21 1.43 44.97 63.30
C TRP A 21 0.78 45.33 61.97
N HIS A 22 0.19 46.52 61.85
CA HIS A 22 -0.43 46.99 60.62
C HIS A 22 0.60 47.19 59.50
N SER A 23 1.76 47.78 59.81
CA SER A 23 2.87 47.94 58.87
C SER A 23 3.42 46.59 58.40
N PHE A 24 3.58 45.64 59.33
CA PHE A 24 3.99 44.27 59.02
C PHE A 24 2.98 43.55 58.13
N TYR A 25 1.69 43.63 58.46
CA TYR A 25 0.61 43.05 57.67
C TYR A 25 0.58 43.59 56.23
N ILE A 26 0.71 44.93 56.07
CA ILE A 26 0.77 45.55 54.74
C ILE A 26 1.99 45.05 53.95
N TYR A 27 3.17 44.98 54.57
CA TYR A 27 4.39 44.53 53.90
C TYR A 27 4.32 43.07 53.45
N VAL A 28 3.82 42.18 54.32
CA VAL A 28 3.64 40.75 54.00
C VAL A 28 2.63 40.59 52.87
N ARG A 29 1.49 41.28 52.94
CA ARG A 29 0.46 41.25 51.90
C ARG A 29 0.99 41.75 50.56
N ALA A 30 1.75 42.84 50.55
CA ALA A 30 2.40 43.36 49.33
C ALA A 30 3.42 42.37 48.74
N THR A 31 4.16 41.64 49.58
CA THR A 31 5.12 40.63 49.13
C THR A 31 4.43 39.40 48.54
N ILE A 32 3.34 38.93 49.16
CA ILE A 32 2.50 37.85 48.63
C ILE A 32 1.91 38.26 47.28
N ASP A 33 1.38 39.48 47.16
CA ASP A 33 0.77 39.98 45.92
C ASP A 33 1.81 40.09 44.79
N ARG A 34 3.04 40.53 45.09
CA ARG A 34 4.17 40.50 44.13
C ARG A 34 4.54 39.09 43.68
N TYR A 35 4.59 38.13 44.61
CA TYR A 35 4.90 36.74 44.29
C TYR A 35 3.82 36.12 43.40
N LYS A 36 2.55 36.32 43.73
CA LYS A 36 1.42 35.88 42.92
C LYS A 36 1.50 36.44 41.50
N LYS A 37 1.76 37.74 41.37
CA LYS A 37 1.91 38.40 40.07
C LYS A 37 3.08 37.84 39.25
N ALA A 38 4.24 37.61 39.88
CA ALA A 38 5.40 37.04 39.20
C ALA A 38 5.15 35.60 38.70
N CYS A 39 4.40 34.79 39.47
CA CYS A 39 4.02 33.44 39.06
C CYS A 39 3.01 33.45 37.90
N THR A 40 2.07 34.39 37.87
CA THR A 40 1.12 34.52 36.74
C THR A 40 1.79 35.11 35.49
N ASP A 41 2.76 36.02 35.66
CA ASP A 41 3.47 36.64 34.54
C ASP A 41 4.43 35.65 33.85
N SER A 42 4.96 34.63 34.55
CA SER A 42 5.77 33.56 33.93
C SER A 42 4.95 32.61 33.04
N THR A 43 3.63 32.57 33.22
CA THR A 43 2.68 31.87 32.33
C THR A 43 2.16 32.75 31.18
N ASN A 44 2.41 34.05 31.20
CA ASN A 44 1.84 35.00 30.23
C ASN A 44 2.75 35.32 29.04
N GLY A 45 4.01 34.91 29.08
CA GLY A 45 4.90 34.90 27.91
C GLY A 45 5.03 33.48 27.41
N GLY A 46 4.12 33.03 26.54
CA GLY A 46 4.07 31.66 26.02
C GLY A 46 5.48 31.17 25.69
N SER A 47 5.98 30.22 26.48
CA SER A 47 7.34 29.73 26.29
C SER A 47 7.45 29.13 24.89
N VAL A 48 8.64 29.15 24.28
CA VAL A 48 8.88 28.50 22.97
C VAL A 48 8.37 27.04 22.98
N SER A 49 8.40 26.37 24.14
CA SER A 49 7.86 25.02 24.35
C SER A 49 6.33 24.94 24.21
N GLU A 50 5.61 25.94 24.74
CA GLU A 50 4.14 26.01 24.65
C GLU A 50 3.69 26.33 23.22
N ALA A 51 4.35 27.27 22.55
CA ALA A 51 4.11 27.56 21.13
C ALA A 51 4.37 26.34 20.24
N ASN A 52 5.45 25.60 20.49
CA ASN A 52 5.75 24.35 19.78
C ASN A 52 4.69 23.28 20.05
N THR A 53 4.21 23.14 21.28
CA THR A 53 3.17 22.18 21.64
C THR A 53 1.86 22.49 20.90
N GLN A 54 1.45 23.76 20.86
CA GLN A 54 0.26 24.20 20.12
C GLN A 54 0.42 23.97 18.61
N PHE A 55 1.59 24.25 18.04
CA PHE A 55 1.90 23.98 16.64
C PHE A 55 1.72 22.50 16.29
N TYR A 56 2.33 21.59 17.06
CA TYR A 56 2.20 20.15 16.80
C TYR A 56 0.78 19.63 17.01
N GLN A 57 0.01 20.20 17.96
CA GLN A 57 -1.40 19.86 18.13
C GLN A 57 -2.24 20.27 16.90
N GLN A 58 -1.98 21.43 16.33
CA GLN A 58 -2.64 21.90 15.10
C GLN A 58 -2.28 21.01 13.90
N GLU A 59 -1.00 20.73 13.67
CA GLU A 59 -0.57 19.84 12.59
C GLU A 59 -1.12 18.43 12.75
N SER A 60 -1.14 17.90 13.97
CA SER A 60 -1.76 16.59 14.26
C SER A 60 -3.27 16.59 13.96
N SER A 61 -3.97 17.69 14.24
CA SER A 61 -5.39 17.83 13.96
C SER A 61 -5.68 17.94 12.46
N LYS A 62 -4.81 18.64 11.72
CA LYS A 62 -4.83 18.72 10.26
C LYS A 62 -4.60 17.37 9.61
N LEU A 63 -3.59 16.62 10.05
CA LEU A 63 -3.33 15.25 9.56
C LEU A 63 -4.51 14.31 9.83
N ARG A 64 -5.08 14.35 11.05
CA ARG A 64 -6.30 13.58 11.38
C ARG A 64 -7.46 13.89 10.46
N ARG A 65 -7.65 15.17 10.08
CA ARG A 65 -8.68 15.58 9.13
C ARG A 65 -8.40 15.02 7.73
N GLN A 66 -7.16 15.13 7.23
CA GLN A 66 -6.77 14.58 5.93
C GLN A 66 -6.97 13.07 5.86
N ILE A 67 -6.64 12.33 6.92
CA ILE A 67 -6.88 10.88 7.00
C ILE A 67 -8.38 10.59 6.84
N ARG A 68 -9.25 11.30 7.55
CA ARG A 68 -10.71 11.10 7.43
C ARG A 68 -11.23 11.44 6.04
N GLU A 69 -10.71 12.50 5.40
CA GLU A 69 -11.07 12.88 4.04
C GLU A 69 -10.69 11.78 3.03
N ILE A 70 -9.47 11.23 3.14
CA ILE A 70 -9.00 10.12 2.31
C ILE A 70 -9.83 8.87 2.54
N GLN A 71 -10.11 8.51 3.80
CA GLN A 71 -10.94 7.35 4.14
C GLN A 71 -12.35 7.48 3.58
N ASN A 72 -12.97 8.66 3.68
CA ASN A 72 -14.27 8.92 3.08
C ASN A 72 -14.23 8.79 1.55
N SER A 73 -13.21 9.37 0.90
CA SER A 73 -13.03 9.23 -0.55
C SER A 73 -12.85 7.77 -0.97
N ASN A 74 -12.13 6.95 -0.19
CA ASN A 74 -11.96 5.53 -0.48
C ASN A 74 -13.29 4.78 -0.40
N ARG A 75 -14.11 5.05 0.64
CA ARG A 75 -15.47 4.49 0.73
C ARG A 75 -16.30 4.84 -0.49
N HIS A 76 -16.28 6.10 -0.92
CA HIS A 76 -17.01 6.53 -2.13
C HIS A 76 -16.52 5.79 -3.38
N ILE A 77 -15.20 5.66 -3.57
CA ILE A 77 -14.61 4.89 -4.69
C ILE A 77 -15.04 3.42 -4.66
N LEU A 78 -15.21 2.84 -3.48
CA LEU A 78 -15.72 1.47 -3.28
C LEU A 78 -17.25 1.35 -3.43
N GLY A 79 -17.96 2.44 -3.71
CA GLY A 79 -19.41 2.45 -3.86
C GLY A 79 -20.18 2.54 -2.54
N GLU A 80 -19.50 2.85 -1.44
CA GLU A 80 -20.09 2.99 -0.11
C GLU A 80 -20.42 4.45 0.21
N ALA A 81 -21.37 4.68 1.14
CA ALA A 81 -21.75 6.01 1.63
C ALA A 81 -22.07 7.04 0.53
N LEU A 82 -22.58 6.59 -0.63
CA LEU A 82 -22.86 7.45 -1.77
C LEU A 82 -24.01 8.45 -1.52
N SER A 83 -24.90 8.14 -0.58
CA SER A 83 -25.99 9.03 -0.17
C SER A 83 -25.50 10.37 0.41
N THR A 84 -24.23 10.47 0.82
CA THR A 84 -23.65 11.73 1.31
C THR A 84 -23.23 12.67 0.18
N LEU A 85 -23.20 12.19 -1.07
CA LEU A 85 -22.77 12.95 -2.23
C LEU A 85 -23.97 13.54 -2.96
N ASN A 86 -23.83 14.76 -3.45
CA ASN A 86 -24.81 15.33 -4.38
C ASN A 86 -24.61 14.81 -5.81
N ILE A 87 -25.58 15.07 -6.69
CA ILE A 87 -25.57 14.58 -8.09
C ILE A 87 -24.31 15.02 -8.85
N LYS A 88 -23.82 16.24 -8.62
CA LYS A 88 -22.61 16.75 -9.30
C LYS A 88 -21.37 16.00 -8.83
N GLU A 89 -21.25 15.74 -7.54
CA GLU A 89 -20.15 14.97 -6.95
C GLU A 89 -20.19 13.51 -7.40
N LEU A 90 -21.38 12.91 -7.48
CA LEU A 90 -21.56 11.54 -7.94
C LEU A 90 -21.13 11.38 -9.41
N LYS A 91 -21.53 12.31 -10.29
CA LYS A 91 -21.06 12.34 -11.69
C LYS A 91 -19.54 12.52 -11.80
N ASN A 92 -18.94 13.31 -10.91
CA ASN A 92 -17.49 13.48 -10.88
C ASN A 92 -16.80 12.17 -10.47
N LEU A 93 -17.31 11.50 -9.44
CA LEU A 93 -16.81 10.20 -8.98
C LEU A 93 -16.90 9.15 -10.09
N GLU A 94 -18.06 9.02 -10.73
CA GLU A 94 -18.28 8.12 -11.87
C GLU A 94 -17.27 8.40 -13.00
N GLY A 95 -17.10 9.66 -13.42
CA GLY A 95 -16.14 10.02 -14.45
C GLY A 95 -14.67 9.73 -14.08
N ARG A 96 -14.32 9.81 -12.79
CA ARG A 96 -12.99 9.41 -12.29
C ARG A 96 -12.81 7.90 -12.33
N LEU A 97 -13.82 7.14 -11.91
CA LEU A 97 -13.81 5.67 -11.94
C LEU A 97 -13.70 5.15 -13.38
N GLU A 98 -14.50 5.68 -14.30
CA GLU A 98 -14.48 5.28 -15.71
C GLU A 98 -13.10 5.48 -16.34
N LYS A 99 -12.47 6.64 -16.11
CA LYS A 99 -11.09 6.91 -16.55
C LYS A 99 -10.08 5.96 -15.93
N GLY A 100 -10.23 5.64 -14.63
CA GLY A 100 -9.36 4.69 -13.93
C GLY A 100 -9.47 3.28 -14.51
N ILE A 101 -10.69 2.79 -14.69
CA ILE A 101 -10.98 1.48 -15.27
C ILE A 101 -10.47 1.38 -16.71
N SER A 102 -10.69 2.41 -17.52
CA SER A 102 -10.18 2.48 -18.89
C SER A 102 -8.66 2.36 -18.92
N ARG A 103 -7.92 3.09 -18.07
CA ARG A 103 -6.45 2.98 -17.97
C ARG A 103 -5.99 1.58 -17.57
N ILE A 104 -6.64 0.96 -16.58
CA ILE A 104 -6.32 -0.40 -16.14
C ILE A 104 -6.53 -1.38 -17.29
N ARG A 105 -7.66 -1.28 -18.01
CA ARG A 105 -7.98 -2.14 -19.15
C ARG A 105 -6.95 -1.98 -20.27
N SER A 106 -6.60 -0.74 -20.64
CA SER A 106 -5.57 -0.47 -21.63
C SER A 106 -4.23 -1.09 -21.24
N LYS A 107 -3.80 -0.94 -19.98
CA LYS A 107 -2.52 -1.52 -19.53
C LYS A 107 -2.54 -3.05 -19.52
N LYS A 108 -3.65 -3.66 -19.10
CA LYS A 108 -3.83 -5.12 -19.18
C LYS A 108 -3.73 -5.61 -20.62
N ASN A 109 -4.41 -4.93 -21.55
CA ASN A 109 -4.36 -5.31 -22.96
C ASN A 109 -2.95 -5.17 -23.54
N GLU A 110 -2.26 -4.07 -23.26
CA GLU A 110 -0.85 -3.87 -23.66
C GLU A 110 0.04 -5.04 -23.20
N MET A 111 -0.04 -5.41 -21.91
CA MET A 111 0.74 -6.52 -21.37
C MET A 111 0.36 -7.87 -22.00
N LEU A 112 -0.92 -8.12 -22.23
CA LEU A 112 -1.39 -9.34 -22.89
C LEU A 112 -0.86 -9.43 -24.33
N PHE A 113 -0.86 -8.34 -25.08
CA PHE A 113 -0.31 -8.33 -26.43
C PHE A 113 1.19 -8.61 -26.43
N THR A 114 1.96 -7.99 -25.52
CA THR A 114 3.38 -8.29 -25.37
C THR A 114 3.64 -9.76 -25.03
N GLU A 115 2.82 -10.36 -24.16
CA GLU A 115 2.94 -11.77 -23.80
C GLU A 115 2.63 -12.70 -24.99
N ILE A 116 1.57 -12.39 -25.76
CA ILE A 116 1.22 -13.14 -26.97
C ILE A 116 2.36 -13.10 -27.99
N GLU A 117 2.93 -11.91 -28.25
CA GLU A 117 4.06 -11.76 -29.17
C GLU A 117 5.28 -12.56 -28.72
N PHE A 118 5.58 -12.52 -27.42
CA PHE A 118 6.67 -13.30 -26.84
C PHE A 118 6.45 -14.81 -27.01
N MET A 119 5.24 -15.30 -26.70
CA MET A 119 4.89 -16.72 -26.85
C MET A 119 4.96 -17.18 -28.30
N GLN A 120 4.47 -16.38 -29.25
CA GLN A 120 4.55 -16.69 -30.69
C GLN A 120 6.00 -16.77 -31.18
N LYS A 121 6.86 -15.84 -30.76
CA LYS A 121 8.29 -15.90 -31.08
C LYS A 121 8.92 -17.18 -30.50
N ARG A 122 8.58 -17.52 -29.25
CA ARG A 122 9.08 -18.72 -28.59
C ARG A 122 8.64 -20.00 -29.29
N GLU A 123 7.39 -20.06 -29.74
CA GLU A 123 6.86 -21.17 -30.54
C GLU A 123 7.67 -21.37 -31.83
N ILE A 124 7.93 -20.29 -32.57
CA ILE A 124 8.72 -20.33 -33.80
C ILE A 124 10.15 -20.83 -33.53
N GLU A 125 10.81 -20.32 -32.49
CA GLU A 125 12.15 -20.77 -32.09
C GLU A 125 12.18 -22.28 -31.77
N LEU A 126 11.21 -22.76 -31.01
CA LEU A 126 11.11 -24.18 -30.66
C LEU A 126 10.82 -25.04 -31.88
N GLN A 127 9.95 -24.59 -32.79
CA GLN A 127 9.65 -25.28 -34.03
C GLN A 127 10.90 -25.38 -34.92
N ASN A 128 11.69 -24.32 -34.99
CA ASN A 128 12.96 -24.30 -35.73
C ASN A 128 13.97 -25.30 -35.14
N HIS A 129 14.13 -25.33 -33.81
CA HIS A 129 14.98 -26.33 -33.13
C HIS A 129 14.48 -27.75 -33.37
N ASN A 130 13.16 -27.98 -33.32
CA ASN A 130 12.59 -29.31 -33.57
C ASN A 130 12.87 -29.78 -35.00
N ASN A 131 12.67 -28.91 -35.98
CA ASN A 131 12.95 -29.18 -37.39
C ASN A 131 14.44 -29.50 -37.63
N TYR A 132 15.34 -28.73 -37.00
CA TYR A 132 16.79 -28.99 -37.06
C TYR A 132 17.15 -30.37 -36.50
N LEU A 133 16.62 -30.74 -35.33
CA LEU A 133 16.86 -32.04 -34.73
C LEU A 133 16.32 -33.19 -35.59
N ARG A 134 15.11 -33.05 -36.17
CA ARG A 134 14.55 -34.04 -37.10
C ARG A 134 15.44 -34.24 -38.32
N ALA A 135 15.96 -33.15 -38.90
CA ALA A 135 16.89 -33.23 -40.02
C ALA A 135 18.20 -33.96 -39.63
N LYS A 136 18.74 -33.67 -38.44
CA LYS A 136 19.95 -34.35 -37.92
C LYS A 136 19.74 -35.83 -37.64
N ILE A 137 18.57 -36.22 -37.14
CA ILE A 137 18.20 -37.63 -36.96
C ILE A 137 18.16 -38.35 -38.31
N ALA A 138 17.44 -37.78 -39.29
CA ALA A 138 17.34 -38.37 -40.62
C ALA A 138 18.70 -38.49 -41.35
N GLU A 139 19.60 -37.53 -41.14
CA GLU A 139 20.98 -37.59 -41.64
C GLU A 139 21.77 -38.74 -40.99
N ASN A 140 21.67 -38.90 -39.67
CA ASN A 140 22.35 -39.97 -38.94
C ASN A 140 21.81 -41.36 -39.32
N GLU A 141 20.49 -41.52 -39.46
CA GLU A 141 19.86 -42.76 -39.91
C GLU A 141 20.36 -43.17 -41.31
N ARG A 142 20.48 -42.20 -42.24
CA ARG A 142 21.04 -42.46 -43.58
C ARG A 142 22.52 -42.87 -43.53
N ALA A 143 23.32 -42.24 -42.68
CA ALA A 143 24.73 -42.60 -42.50
C ALA A 143 24.90 -44.01 -41.91
N GLN A 144 24.05 -44.40 -40.94
CA GLN A 144 24.05 -45.74 -40.37
C GLN A 144 23.63 -46.82 -41.39
N GLN A 145 22.63 -46.54 -42.23
CA GLN A 145 22.25 -47.43 -43.33
C GLN A 145 23.39 -47.63 -44.32
N GLN A 146 24.12 -46.57 -44.67
CA GLN A 146 25.30 -46.67 -45.55
C GLN A 146 26.43 -47.50 -44.92
N GLN A 147 26.69 -47.36 -43.62
CA GLN A 147 27.67 -48.21 -42.92
C GLN A 147 27.22 -49.68 -42.85
N THR A 148 25.94 -49.93 -42.61
CA THR A 148 25.39 -51.31 -42.54
C THR A 148 25.48 -52.02 -43.90
N ASN A 149 25.20 -51.30 -45.00
CA ASN A 149 25.31 -51.84 -46.36
C ASN A 149 26.77 -52.14 -46.77
N MET A 150 27.77 -51.47 -46.18
CA MET A 150 29.20 -51.77 -46.39
C MET A 150 29.68 -53.01 -45.60
N ILE A 151 28.97 -53.41 -44.54
CA ILE A 151 29.30 -54.58 -43.69
C ILE A 151 28.52 -55.84 -44.13
N GLN A 152 27.36 -55.69 -44.79
CA GLN A 152 26.56 -56.78 -45.35
C GLN A 152 27.15 -57.45 -46.63
N GLY A 153 28.39 -57.14 -47.00
CA GLY A 153 29.18 -57.94 -47.94
C GLY A 153 29.53 -59.34 -47.41
N THR A 154 29.25 -59.64 -46.14
CA THR A 154 29.40 -60.98 -45.57
C THR A 154 28.16 -61.39 -44.76
N SER A 155 27.46 -62.39 -45.29
CA SER A 155 26.53 -63.31 -44.63
C SER A 155 25.13 -62.83 -44.20
N TYR A 156 24.22 -63.80 -44.31
CA TYR A 156 22.76 -63.76 -44.36
C TYR A 156 22.10 -63.99 -42.99
N ASP A 157 20.90 -63.40 -42.86
CA ASP A 157 19.73 -63.84 -42.09
C ASP A 157 19.27 -63.01 -40.87
N GLN A 158 17.93 -62.93 -40.79
CA GLN A 158 17.01 -62.55 -39.72
C GLN A 158 16.52 -61.09 -39.54
N SER A 159 15.24 -60.95 -39.89
CA SER A 159 14.29 -59.85 -39.73
C SER A 159 13.88 -59.56 -38.27
N MET A 160 13.63 -58.29 -37.95
CA MET A 160 12.60 -57.85 -36.99
C MET A 160 12.05 -56.46 -37.39
N PRO A 161 10.72 -56.22 -37.40
CA PRO A 161 10.15 -54.91 -37.68
C PRO A 161 9.99 -54.10 -36.38
N SER A 162 10.63 -52.93 -36.28
CA SER A 162 10.37 -51.97 -35.19
C SER A 162 9.39 -50.90 -35.64
N GLN A 163 8.33 -50.77 -34.85
CA GLN A 163 7.08 -50.09 -35.15
C GLN A 163 7.20 -48.58 -35.33
N SER A 164 6.41 -48.05 -36.26
CA SER A 164 6.09 -46.64 -36.40
C SER A 164 5.22 -46.16 -35.23
N TYR A 165 5.83 -45.45 -34.28
CA TYR A 165 5.08 -44.70 -33.27
C TYR A 165 4.65 -43.36 -33.87
N ASP A 166 3.35 -43.23 -34.10
CA ASP A 166 2.69 -41.99 -34.50
C ASP A 166 2.75 -40.99 -33.33
N ARG A 167 3.65 -40.00 -33.43
CA ARG A 167 3.97 -39.02 -32.37
C ARG A 167 3.00 -37.83 -32.33
N ASN A 168 1.79 -37.97 -32.87
CA ASN A 168 0.83 -36.87 -32.98
C ASN A 168 -0.02 -36.63 -31.73
N PHE A 169 0.16 -37.37 -30.63
CA PHE A 169 -0.49 -37.08 -29.35
C PHE A 169 0.48 -37.29 -28.19
N LEU A 170 1.17 -36.23 -27.77
CA LEU A 170 1.64 -36.10 -26.39
C LEU A 170 0.68 -35.14 -25.67
N PRO A 171 -0.02 -35.56 -24.60
CA PRO A 171 -0.72 -34.64 -23.74
C PRO A 171 0.31 -33.74 -23.07
N VAL A 172 0.12 -32.42 -23.18
CA VAL A 172 0.89 -31.41 -22.47
C VAL A 172 0.70 -31.63 -20.97
N MET A 173 1.64 -32.31 -20.30
CA MET A 173 1.77 -32.23 -18.86
C MET A 173 2.49 -30.92 -18.55
N LEU A 174 1.70 -29.90 -18.18
CA LEU A 174 2.19 -28.68 -17.53
C LEU A 174 2.73 -29.05 -16.14
N GLU A 175 4.03 -29.30 -16.05
CA GLU A 175 4.71 -29.19 -14.77
C GLU A 175 4.97 -27.71 -14.49
N ALA A 176 4.14 -27.19 -13.57
CA ALA A 176 4.38 -25.95 -12.88
C ALA A 176 5.70 -26.04 -12.11
N ASN A 177 6.73 -25.29 -12.52
CA ASN A 177 7.83 -24.94 -11.64
C ASN A 177 7.70 -23.47 -11.23
N ASN A 178 7.23 -23.31 -9.99
CA ASN A 178 7.05 -22.06 -9.28
C ASN A 178 8.40 -21.50 -8.82
N ASN A 179 8.60 -20.20 -9.00
CA ASN A 179 9.26 -19.37 -8.00
C ASN A 179 8.81 -17.90 -8.10
N ASN A 180 7.94 -17.52 -7.14
CA ASN A 180 7.69 -16.18 -6.54
C ASN A 180 7.33 -15.01 -7.47
N ASN A 181 6.29 -14.19 -7.27
CA ASN A 181 5.43 -13.87 -6.13
C ASN A 181 4.19 -13.13 -6.66
N ASN A 182 2.98 -13.52 -6.25
CA ASN A 182 2.03 -12.67 -5.53
C ASN A 182 0.62 -13.27 -5.55
N ASN A 183 0.13 -13.48 -4.33
CA ASN A 183 -1.24 -13.80 -3.95
C ASN A 183 -2.27 -13.09 -4.83
N ASN A 184 -3.24 -13.85 -5.38
CA ASN A 184 -4.65 -13.51 -5.21
C ASN A 184 -5.54 -14.74 -5.41
N HIS A 185 -6.39 -14.92 -4.41
CA HIS A 185 -7.40 -15.93 -4.25
C HIS A 185 -8.44 -15.82 -5.37
N TYR A 186 -8.43 -16.73 -6.35
CA TYR A 186 -9.52 -16.83 -7.32
C TYR A 186 -10.67 -17.63 -6.70
N SER A 187 -11.71 -16.90 -6.26
CA SER A 187 -13.05 -17.47 -6.14
C SER A 187 -13.57 -17.78 -7.54
N ARG A 188 -14.03 -19.02 -7.69
CA ARG A 188 -14.54 -19.66 -8.89
C ARG A 188 -16.05 -19.40 -9.03
N HIS A 189 -16.44 -18.69 -10.09
CA HIS A 189 -17.76 -18.56 -10.78
C HIS A 189 -17.77 -17.14 -11.40
N ASP A 190 -17.98 -16.92 -12.70
CA ASP A 190 -18.96 -17.49 -13.62
C ASP A 190 -18.41 -17.66 -15.05
N GLN A 191 -19.00 -18.61 -15.77
CA GLN A 191 -18.85 -18.75 -17.22
C GLN A 191 -19.63 -17.63 -17.92
N THR A 192 -18.94 -16.74 -18.64
CA THR A 192 -19.57 -15.95 -19.71
C THR A 192 -19.29 -16.64 -21.04
N ALA A 193 -20.34 -17.25 -21.60
CA ALA A 193 -20.34 -17.78 -22.95
C ALA A 193 -20.13 -16.63 -23.95
N LEU A 194 -19.09 -16.73 -24.78
CA LEU A 194 -18.91 -15.86 -25.94
C LEU A 194 -19.93 -16.27 -27.00
N GLN A 195 -20.92 -15.41 -27.24
CA GLN A 195 -21.79 -15.55 -28.40
C GLN A 195 -21.38 -14.49 -29.43
N LEU A 196 -20.77 -14.96 -30.52
CA LEU A 196 -20.49 -14.18 -31.71
C LEU A 196 -21.80 -13.95 -32.47
N VAL A 197 -22.24 -12.70 -32.58
CA VAL A 197 -23.06 -12.16 -33.67
C VAL A 197 -22.56 -10.75 -33.97
#